data_AF-A0A3B9PHR2-F1
#
_entry.id   AF-A0A3B9PHR2-F1
#
_cell.length_a   1.000
_cell.length_b   1.000
_cell.length_c   1.000
_cell.angle_alpha   90.00
_cell.angle_beta   90.00
_cell.angle_gamma   90.00
#
_symmetry.space_group_name_H-M   'P 1'
#
loop_
_entity.id
_entity.type
_entity.pdbx_description
1 polymer ?
#
loop_
_entity_poly.entity_id
_entity_poly.type
_entity_poly.pdbx_seq_one_letter_code
_entity_poly.pdbx_strand_id
1 'polypeptide(L)'
;ATVQAAEEKGVHAFAYHSDMSKYGPKAQLTATTHHWGEFYTRTVRAVLDGSWKPESVWGGMKDGMIKLAPLNPAIPADVQAMVRDLEAKITASSFHPFTGPVLDQAGTERLAAGAVMDDATLGKMDYFVQGVSSRLPNAR
;
A
#
# COMPACT_ATOMS: atom_id res chain seq x y z
N ALA A 1 -18.31 7.81 5.16
CA ALA A 1 -16.98 7.36 4.70
C ALA A 1 -17.12 6.67 3.34
N THR A 2 -16.07 6.59 2.50
CA THR A 2 -16.16 5.99 1.14
C THR A 2 -16.76 4.58 1.13
N VAL A 3 -16.40 3.75 2.11
CA VAL A 3 -16.92 2.38 2.26
C VAL A 3 -18.43 2.35 2.52
N GLN A 4 -18.97 3.28 3.33
CA GLN A 4 -20.41 3.36 3.60
C GLN A 4 -21.18 3.81 2.37
N ALA A 5 -20.67 4.82 1.66
CA ALA A 5 -21.28 5.28 0.42
C ALA A 5 -21.28 4.18 -0.65
N ALA A 6 -20.20 3.39 -0.70
CA ALA A 6 -20.12 2.23 -1.60
C ALA A 6 -21.16 1.16 -1.26
N GLU A 7 -21.34 0.84 0.03
CA GLU A 7 -22.38 -0.08 0.51
C GLU A 7 -23.79 0.39 0.12
N GLU A 8 -24.11 1.66 0.36
CA GLU A 8 -25.40 2.27 0.00
C GLU A 8 -25.66 2.22 -1.51
N LYS A 9 -24.61 2.30 -2.32
CA LYS A 9 -24.68 2.27 -3.79
C LYS A 9 -24.51 0.88 -4.37
N GLY A 10 -24.28 -0.15 -3.54
CA GLY A 10 -24.05 -1.51 -4.01
C GLY A 10 -22.79 -1.66 -4.89
N VAL A 11 -21.78 -0.83 -4.65
CA VAL A 11 -20.48 -0.88 -5.36
C VAL A 11 -19.37 -1.26 -4.39
N HIS A 12 -18.24 -1.71 -4.94
CA HIS A 12 -17.10 -2.13 -4.15
C HIS A 12 -16.18 -0.98 -3.74
N ALA A 13 -15.49 -1.15 -2.62
CA ALA A 13 -14.48 -0.23 -2.12
C ALA A 13 -13.36 -0.98 -1.38
N PHE A 14 -12.25 -0.27 -1.16
CA PHE A 14 -11.18 -0.68 -0.27
C PHE A 14 -11.09 0.33 0.87
N ALA A 15 -10.96 -0.14 2.10
CA ALA A 15 -10.75 0.75 3.24
C ALA A 15 -9.27 1.08 3.42
N TYR A 16 -9.01 2.17 4.12
CA TYR A 16 -7.66 2.67 4.39
C TYR A 16 -7.53 2.96 5.89
N HIS A 17 -6.36 2.66 6.44
CA HIS A 17 -6.01 2.70 7.87
C HIS A 17 -6.56 1.58 8.75
N SER A 18 -7.82 1.21 8.59
CA SER A 18 -8.46 0.19 9.44
C SER A 18 -9.42 -0.69 8.64
N ASP A 19 -9.75 -1.85 9.21
CA ASP A 19 -10.83 -2.68 8.72
C ASP A 19 -12.18 -1.98 8.98
N MET A 20 -12.88 -1.63 7.90
CA MET A 20 -14.19 -0.99 7.93
C MET A 20 -15.30 -1.93 7.47
N SER A 21 -15.08 -3.25 7.46
CA SER A 21 -16.04 -4.27 6.99
C SER A 21 -17.38 -4.19 7.71
N LYS A 22 -17.40 -3.79 8.99
CA LYS A 22 -18.63 -3.49 9.74
C LYS A 22 -19.52 -2.44 9.06
N TYR A 23 -18.92 -1.48 8.35
CA TYR A 23 -19.61 -0.36 7.71
C TYR A 23 -19.89 -0.57 6.22
N GLY A 24 -19.30 -1.60 5.62
CA GLY A 24 -19.54 -1.99 4.24
C GLY A 24 -19.30 -3.49 4.07
N PRO A 25 -20.16 -4.35 4.66
CA PRO A 25 -19.94 -5.79 4.67
C PRO A 25 -19.99 -6.42 3.26
N LYS A 26 -20.68 -5.78 2.31
CA LYS A 26 -20.73 -6.20 0.91
C LYS A 26 -19.78 -5.39 0.05
N ALA A 27 -19.62 -4.10 0.35
CA ALA A 27 -18.80 -3.20 -0.43
C ALA A 27 -17.29 -3.38 -0.21
N GLN A 28 -16.84 -3.57 1.04
CA GLN A 28 -15.42 -3.64 1.33
C GLN A 28 -14.82 -4.96 0.86
N LEU A 29 -13.94 -4.90 -0.14
CA LEU A 29 -13.22 -6.06 -0.65
C LEU A 29 -12.05 -6.47 0.26
N THR A 30 -11.31 -5.50 0.77
CA THR A 30 -10.31 -5.62 1.85
C THR A 30 -9.94 -4.20 2.32
N ALA A 31 -8.95 -4.08 3.20
CA ALA A 31 -8.42 -2.82 3.71
C ALA A 31 -6.90 -2.86 3.84
N THR A 32 -6.24 -1.73 3.58
CA THR A 32 -4.83 -1.54 3.98
C THR A 32 -4.79 -1.05 5.42
N THR A 33 -4.45 -1.95 6.35
CA THR A 33 -4.43 -1.69 7.79
C THR A 33 -3.03 -1.30 8.26
N HIS A 34 -2.97 -0.33 9.19
CA HIS A 34 -1.70 0.18 9.72
C HIS A 34 -1.51 -0.27 11.17
N HIS A 35 -0.34 -0.81 11.48
CA HIS A 35 -0.01 -1.45 12.75
C HIS A 35 1.22 -0.81 13.39
N TRP A 36 0.98 0.27 14.15
CA TRP A 36 2.04 1.05 14.79
C TRP A 36 2.45 0.56 16.18
N GLY A 37 1.71 -0.39 16.76
CA GLY A 37 1.88 -0.79 18.16
C GLY A 37 3.28 -1.31 18.50
N GLU A 38 3.84 -2.17 17.64
CA GLU A 38 5.19 -2.70 17.83
C GLU A 38 6.24 -1.59 17.67
N PHE A 39 6.11 -0.77 16.63
CA PHE A 39 6.99 0.37 16.40
C PHE A 39 7.03 1.32 17.61
N TYR A 40 5.86 1.75 18.09
CA TYR A 40 5.78 2.63 19.26
C TYR A 40 6.37 1.98 20.52
N THR A 41 6.08 0.70 20.74
CA THR A 41 6.63 -0.04 21.89
C THR A 41 8.16 -0.10 21.84
N ARG A 42 8.73 -0.39 20.67
CA ARG A 42 10.19 -0.43 20.47
C ARG A 42 10.82 0.94 20.68
N THR A 43 10.23 1.99 20.12
CA THR A 43 10.75 3.37 20.23
C THR A 43 10.73 3.85 21.68
N VAL A 44 9.64 3.62 22.42
CA VAL A 44 9.55 4.00 23.84
C VAL A 44 10.59 3.25 24.66
N ARG A 45 10.79 1.94 24.44
CA ARG A 45 11.84 1.17 25.12
C ARG A 45 13.23 1.75 24.85
N ALA A 46 13.56 2.04 23.60
CA ALA A 46 14.85 2.64 23.26
C ALA A 46 15.09 3.99 23.96
N VAL A 47 14.05 4.80 24.15
CA VAL A 47 14.16 6.06 24.90
C VAL A 47 14.42 5.79 26.39
N LEU A 48 13.66 4.86 26.99
CA LEU A 48 13.82 4.50 28.40
C LEU A 48 15.21 3.91 28.69
N ASP A 49 15.74 3.12 27.76
CA ASP A 49 17.05 2.50 27.85
C ASP A 49 18.21 3.45 27.47
N GLY A 50 17.90 4.69 27.08
CA GLY A 50 18.88 5.69 26.63
C GLY A 50 19.60 5.35 25.31
N SER A 51 19.11 4.35 24.57
CA SER A 51 19.69 3.88 23.31
C SER A 51 19.05 4.49 22.07
N TRP A 52 18.02 5.33 22.23
CA TRP A 52 17.31 5.95 21.13
C TRP A 52 18.21 6.87 20.30
N LYS A 53 18.05 6.82 18.98
CA LYS A 53 18.72 7.70 18.02
C LYS A 53 17.73 8.16 16.95
N PRO A 54 17.91 9.35 16.38
CA PRO A 54 17.12 9.79 15.23
C PRO A 54 17.31 8.85 14.04
N GLU A 55 16.21 8.42 13.43
CA GLU A 55 16.20 7.57 12.24
C GLU A 55 15.05 7.97 11.31
N SER A 56 15.20 7.69 10.02
CA SER A 56 14.12 7.76 9.04
C SER A 56 13.53 6.36 8.89
N VAL A 57 12.22 6.22 9.10
CA VAL A 57 11.55 4.91 9.11
C VAL A 57 10.53 4.85 7.99
N TRP A 58 10.65 3.85 7.13
CA TRP A 58 9.66 3.48 6.12
C TRP A 58 9.32 2.00 6.28
N GLY A 59 8.26 1.70 7.04
CA GLY A 59 7.85 0.33 7.31
C GLY A 59 6.78 -0.16 6.33
N GLY A 60 6.91 -1.42 5.90
CA GLY A 60 5.98 -2.07 4.97
C GLY A 60 5.32 -3.34 5.55
N MET A 61 4.92 -4.24 4.65
CA MET A 61 4.36 -5.55 5.01
C MET A 61 5.40 -6.44 5.70
N LYS A 62 6.67 -6.38 5.25
CA LYS A 62 7.79 -7.11 5.84
C LYS A 62 7.99 -6.76 7.33
N ASP A 63 7.85 -5.48 7.68
CA ASP A 63 8.00 -4.98 9.05
C ASP A 63 6.72 -5.16 9.89
N GLY A 64 5.66 -5.73 9.30
CA GLY A 64 4.36 -5.88 9.94
C GLY A 64 3.60 -4.57 10.18
N MET A 65 4.11 -3.43 9.70
CA MET A 65 3.48 -2.11 9.85
C MET A 65 2.27 -1.94 8.93
N ILE A 66 2.24 -2.66 7.81
CA ILE A 66 1.11 -2.69 6.86
C ILE A 66 0.62 -4.13 6.74
N LYS A 67 -0.69 -4.34 6.77
CA LYS A 67 -1.33 -5.64 6.49
C LYS A 67 -2.59 -5.46 5.66
N LEU A 68 -3.06 -6.55 5.07
CA LEU A 68 -4.40 -6.60 4.49
C LEU A 68 -5.41 -7.10 5.54
N ALA A 69 -6.59 -6.47 5.59
CA ALA A 69 -7.74 -7.04 6.28
C ALA A 69 -8.24 -8.30 5.54
N PRO A 70 -9.09 -9.13 6.18
CA PRO A 70 -9.66 -10.30 5.52
C PRO A 70 -10.30 -9.96 4.16
N LEU A 71 -10.09 -10.84 3.18
CA LEU A 71 -10.67 -10.70 1.84
C LEU A 71 -12.18 -10.99 1.89
N ASN A 72 -12.97 -10.16 1.20
CA ASN A 72 -14.40 -10.36 1.10
C ASN A 72 -14.72 -11.65 0.32
N PRO A 73 -15.69 -12.46 0.78
CA PRO A 73 -16.08 -13.69 0.09
C PRO A 73 -16.68 -13.47 -1.30
N ALA A 74 -17.10 -12.25 -1.65
CA ALA A 74 -17.52 -11.89 -3.00
C ALA A 74 -16.37 -11.92 -4.04
N ILE A 75 -15.12 -11.92 -3.59
CA ILE A 75 -13.95 -12.01 -4.46
C ILE A 75 -13.82 -13.47 -4.97
N PRO A 76 -13.71 -13.70 -6.29
CA PRO A 76 -13.46 -15.03 -6.85
C PRO A 76 -12.22 -15.72 -6.24
N ALA A 77 -12.27 -17.04 -6.11
CA ALA A 77 -11.23 -17.80 -5.40
C ALA A 77 -9.84 -17.68 -6.05
N ASP A 78 -9.78 -17.63 -7.37
CA ASP A 78 -8.55 -17.40 -8.15
C ASP A 78 -7.95 -16.02 -7.86
N VAL A 79 -8.78 -14.99 -7.73
CA VAL A 79 -8.35 -13.64 -7.37
C VAL A 79 -7.89 -13.59 -5.91
N GLN A 80 -8.57 -14.27 -4.99
CA GLN A 80 -8.10 -14.38 -3.60
C GLN A 80 -6.73 -15.05 -3.51
N ALA A 81 -6.50 -16.10 -4.31
CA ALA A 81 -5.21 -16.77 -4.38
C ALA A 81 -4.12 -15.84 -4.93
N MET A 82 -4.42 -15.08 -5.99
CA MET A 82 -3.51 -14.09 -6.55
C MET A 82 -3.12 -13.00 -5.54
N VAL A 83 -4.08 -12.49 -4.77
CA VAL A 83 -3.81 -11.47 -3.73
C VAL A 83 -2.88 -12.03 -2.66
N ARG A 84 -3.15 -13.25 -2.16
CA ARG A 84 -2.31 -13.90 -1.15
C ARG A 84 -0.89 -14.18 -1.65
N ASP A 85 -0.74 -14.59 -2.91
CA ASP A 85 0.57 -14.79 -3.54
C ASP A 85 1.35 -13.48 -3.65
N LEU A 86 0.70 -12.40 -4.09
CA LEU A 86 1.33 -11.08 -4.15
C LEU A 86 1.69 -10.53 -2.77
N GLU A 87 0.81 -10.67 -1.77
CA GLU A 87 1.09 -10.30 -0.38
C GLU A 87 2.32 -11.04 0.16
N ALA A 88 2.42 -12.35 -0.10
CA ALA A 88 3.58 -13.15 0.28
C ALA A 88 4.86 -12.68 -0.42
N LYS A 89 4.81 -12.40 -1.73
CA LYS A 89 5.96 -11.91 -2.50
C LYS A 89 6.42 -10.52 -2.06
N ILE A 90 5.50 -9.61 -1.74
CA ILE A 90 5.83 -8.28 -1.21
C ILE A 90 6.48 -8.42 0.17
N THR A 91 5.90 -9.24 1.05
CA THR A 91 6.43 -9.51 2.40
C THR A 91 7.83 -10.12 2.34
N ALA A 92 8.07 -11.02 1.39
CA ALA A 92 9.38 -11.65 1.15
C ALA A 92 10.37 -10.73 0.38
N SER A 93 9.95 -9.53 -0.03
CA SER A 93 10.72 -8.62 -0.88
C SER A 93 11.12 -9.22 -2.24
N SER A 94 10.46 -10.29 -2.69
CA SER A 94 10.68 -10.90 -4.01
C SER A 94 9.84 -10.24 -5.11
N PHE A 95 8.95 -9.34 -4.74
CA PHE A 95 8.21 -8.47 -5.64
C PHE A 95 8.15 -7.05 -5.06
N HIS A 96 8.43 -6.06 -5.90
CA HIS A 96 8.30 -4.64 -5.55
C HIS A 96 7.33 -3.97 -6.52
N PRO A 97 6.30 -3.22 -6.06
CA PRO A 97 5.32 -2.58 -6.95
C PRO A 97 5.95 -1.64 -7.98
N PHE A 98 7.09 -1.05 -7.65
CA PHE A 98 7.88 -0.22 -8.57
C PHE A 98 9.09 -1.01 -9.09
N THR A 99 8.83 -2.11 -9.77
CA THR A 99 9.80 -2.84 -10.60
C THR A 99 9.52 -2.50 -12.06
N GLY A 100 10.56 -2.09 -12.80
CA GLY A 100 10.40 -1.62 -14.16
C GLY A 100 10.05 -2.72 -15.17
N PRO A 101 9.55 -2.34 -16.36
CA PRO A 101 9.58 -0.97 -16.88
C PRO A 101 8.48 -0.08 -16.28
N VAL A 102 8.84 1.14 -15.88
CA VAL A 102 7.88 2.17 -15.45
C VAL A 102 7.96 3.34 -16.44
N LEU A 103 6.85 3.61 -17.11
CA LEU A 103 6.66 4.75 -17.99
C LEU A 103 5.76 5.78 -17.31
N ASP A 104 6.06 7.06 -17.48
CA ASP A 104 5.13 8.12 -17.09
C ASP A 104 3.97 8.27 -18.07
N GLN A 105 3.01 9.14 -17.74
CA GLN A 105 1.85 9.45 -18.60
C GLN A 105 2.21 9.93 -20.01
N ALA A 106 3.39 10.52 -20.21
CA ALA A 106 3.87 10.97 -21.52
C ALA A 106 4.60 9.87 -22.30
N GLY A 107 4.76 8.68 -21.70
CA GLY A 107 5.52 7.57 -22.28
C GLY A 107 7.02 7.67 -22.06
N THR A 108 7.48 8.61 -21.23
CA THR A 108 8.90 8.72 -20.87
C THR A 108 9.26 7.61 -19.90
N GLU A 109 10.35 6.90 -20.17
CA GLU A 109 10.85 5.88 -19.25
C GLU A 109 11.40 6.51 -17.97
N ARG A 110 10.87 6.06 -16.82
CA ARG A 110 11.28 6.49 -15.47
C ARG A 110 12.06 5.42 -14.74
N LEU A 111 11.86 4.15 -15.11
CA LEU A 111 12.59 3.01 -14.56
C LEU A 111 12.72 1.93 -15.64
N ALA A 112 13.95 1.52 -15.94
CA ALA A 112 14.24 0.48 -16.93
C ALA A 112 13.68 -0.88 -16.51
N ALA A 113 13.44 -1.76 -17.49
CA ALA A 113 12.95 -3.11 -17.24
C ALA A 113 13.83 -3.91 -16.25
N GLY A 114 13.21 -4.51 -15.23
CA GLY A 114 13.90 -5.29 -14.20
C GLY A 114 14.60 -4.48 -13.11
N ALA A 115 14.74 -3.16 -13.26
CA ALA A 115 15.24 -2.30 -12.18
C ALA A 115 14.16 -2.11 -11.10
N VAL A 116 14.58 -1.98 -9.84
CA VAL A 116 13.68 -1.67 -8.70
C VAL A 116 13.95 -0.24 -8.28
N MET A 117 12.89 0.57 -8.13
CA MET A 117 13.01 1.94 -7.67
C MET A 117 13.47 1.98 -6.21
N ASP A 118 14.47 2.81 -5.90
CA ASP A 118 14.88 3.04 -4.51
C ASP A 118 13.94 3.99 -3.78
N ASP A 119 13.91 3.89 -2.45
CA ASP A 119 13.03 4.68 -1.59
C ASP A 119 13.27 6.19 -1.70
N ALA A 120 14.52 6.64 -1.92
CA ALA A 120 14.79 8.08 -2.02
C ALA A 120 14.23 8.68 -3.32
N THR A 121 14.25 7.90 -4.41
CA THR A 121 13.58 8.26 -5.66
C THR A 121 12.06 8.19 -5.51
N LEU A 122 11.53 7.12 -4.91
CA LEU A 122 10.09 6.95 -4.72
C LEU A 122 9.50 8.04 -3.80
N GLY A 123 10.22 8.43 -2.75
CA GLY A 123 9.81 9.51 -1.84
C GLY A 123 9.77 10.90 -2.49
N LYS A 124 10.29 11.05 -3.72
CA LYS A 124 10.28 12.28 -4.52
C LYS A 124 9.43 12.15 -5.78
N MET A 125 8.66 11.07 -5.93
CA MET A 125 7.88 10.80 -7.13
C MET A 125 6.90 11.95 -7.42
N ASP A 126 7.07 12.57 -8.58
CA ASP A 126 6.38 13.77 -9.03
C ASP A 126 5.74 13.60 -10.42
N TYR A 127 5.42 12.36 -10.78
CA TYR A 127 4.77 12.00 -12.03
C TYR A 127 3.72 10.92 -11.79
N PHE A 128 2.78 10.80 -12.72
CA PHE A 128 1.88 9.64 -12.78
C PHE A 128 2.37 8.67 -13.85
N VAL A 129 2.10 7.39 -13.64
CA VAL A 129 2.42 6.33 -14.60
C VAL A 129 1.42 6.31 -15.77
N GLN A 130 1.82 5.67 -16.86
CA GLN A 130 0.95 5.45 -18.01
C GLN A 130 -0.38 4.80 -17.60
N GLY A 131 -1.49 5.27 -18.18
CA GLY A 131 -2.86 4.80 -17.89
C GLY A 131 -3.61 5.66 -16.86
N VAL A 132 -2.92 6.47 -16.06
CA VAL A 132 -3.58 7.52 -15.26
C VAL A 132 -4.02 8.65 -16.21
N SER A 133 -5.24 9.16 -16.08
CA SER A 133 -5.77 10.21 -16.95
C SER A 133 -5.77 11.61 -16.33
N SER A 134 -5.66 11.70 -15.01
CA SER A 134 -5.57 12.96 -14.26
C SER A 134 -4.22 13.64 -14.44
N ARG A 135 -4.15 14.96 -14.26
CA ARG A 135 -2.89 15.71 -14.26
C ARG A 135 -2.50 16.12 -12.85
N LEU A 136 -1.21 16.24 -12.58
CA LEU A 136 -0.75 16.78 -11.31
C LEU A 136 -1.19 18.25 -11.16
N PRO A 137 -1.58 18.71 -9.95
CA PRO A 137 -2.14 20.03 -9.74
C PRO A 137 -1.28 21.22 -10.21
N ASN A 138 0.02 21.00 -10.49
CA ASN A 138 0.99 22.04 -10.86
C ASN A 138 1.78 21.74 -12.14
N ALA A 139 1.31 20.83 -13.00
CA ALA A 139 1.85 20.71 -14.36
C ALA A 139 1.36 21.92 -15.18
N ARG A 140 2.07 23.04 -15.06
CA ARG A 140 1.93 24.20 -15.96
C ARG A 140 2.52 23.88 -17.32
#